data_AF-A0A257MQP1-F1
#
_entry.id   AF-A0A257MQP1-F1
#
_cell.length_a   1.000
_cell.length_b   1.000
_cell.length_c   1.000
_cell.angle_alpha   90.00
_cell.angle_beta   90.00
_cell.angle_gamma   90.00
#
_symmetry.space_group_name_H-M   'P 1'
#
loop_
_entity.id
_entity.type
_entity.pdbx_description
1 polymer ?
#
loop_
_entity_poly.entity_id
_entity_poly.type
_entity_poly.pdbx_seq_one_letter_code
_entity_poly.pdbx_strand_id
1 'polypeptide(L)' 'MQESISLQPYVQEVEVHIDREMLAANVFGYGELQGRMIEARVVIDCQGETVTARLQYDREKDYPLMSLI' A
#
# COMPACT_ATOMS: atom_id res chain seq x y z
N MET A 1 -2.75 -0.61 9.93
CA MET A 1 -1.89 -1.13 8.84
C MET A 1 -0.49 -0.57 8.93
N GLN A 2 -0.30 0.77 8.94
CA GLN A 2 1.03 1.39 9.06
C GLN A 2 1.85 0.86 10.25
N GLU A 3 1.27 0.90 11.45
CA GLU A 3 1.93 0.40 12.68
C GLU A 3 2.37 -1.07 12.59
N SER A 4 1.64 -1.90 11.84
CA SER A 4 2.02 -3.30 11.67
C SER A 4 3.17 -3.46 10.67
N ILE A 5 3.24 -2.60 9.66
CA ILE A 5 4.31 -2.62 8.65
C ILE A 5 5.59 -2.01 9.21
N SER A 6 5.51 -0.96 10.03
CA SER A 6 6.68 -0.32 10.65
C SER A 6 7.45 -1.24 11.60
N LEU A 7 6.81 -2.31 12.09
CA LEU A 7 7.45 -3.34 12.91
C LEU A 7 8.21 -4.38 12.10
N GLN A 8 8.07 -4.39 10.76
CA GLN A 8 8.81 -5.33 9.92
C GLN A 8 10.30 -4.92 9.84
N PRO A 9 11.23 -5.90 9.73
CA PRO A 9 12.66 -5.61 9.68
C PRO A 9 13.03 -4.58 8.61
N TYR A 10 13.97 -3.69 8.94
CA TYR A 10 14.57 -2.69 8.02
C TYR A 10 13.64 -1.57 7.56
N VAL A 11 12.38 -1.55 7.99
CA VAL A 11 11.44 -0.49 7.65
C VAL A 11 11.77 0.78 8.45
N GLN A 12 12.02 1.88 7.74
CA GLN A 12 12.29 3.20 8.32
C GLN A 12 11.03 4.05 8.33
N GLU A 13 10.27 4.06 7.22
CA GLU A 13 9.07 4.89 7.07
C GLU A 13 7.96 4.10 6.36
N VAL A 14 6.72 4.36 6.77
CA VAL A 14 5.53 3.76 6.14
C VAL A 14 4.42 4.80 6.00
N GLU A 15 3.97 5.01 4.77
CA GLU A 15 2.78 5.76 4.46
C GLU A 15 1.77 4.85 3.79
N VAL A 16 0.52 4.91 4.24
CA VAL A 16 -0.58 4.15 3.66
C VAL A 16 -1.77 5.08 3.48
N HIS A 17 -2.33 5.08 2.29
CA HIS A 17 -3.59 5.70 1.95
C HIS A 17 -4.58 4.65 1.47
N ILE A 18 -5.84 4.81 1.87
CA ILE A 18 -6.95 3.99 1.39
C ILE A 18 -7.91 4.91 0.65
N ASP A 19 -8.06 4.70 -0.65
CA ASP A 19 -9.06 5.36 -1.47
C ASP A 19 -10.44 4.81 -1.09
N ARG A 20 -11.18 5.62 -0.32
CA ARG A 20 -12.53 5.27 0.14
C ARG A 20 -13.60 5.53 -0.91
N GLU A 21 -13.32 6.30 -1.96
CA GLU A 21 -14.27 6.52 -3.04
C GLU A 21 -14.48 5.25 -3.87
N MET A 22 -13.46 4.40 -3.92
CA MET A 22 -13.53 3.09 -4.55
C MET A 22 -14.30 2.04 -3.70
N LEU A 23 -14.64 2.36 -2.45
CA LEU A 23 -15.29 1.42 -1.53
C LEU A 23 -16.78 1.26 -1.88
N ALA A 24 -17.17 0.06 -2.30
CA ALA A 24 -18.57 -0.29 -2.54
C ALA A 24 -19.09 -1.20 -1.43
N ALA A 25 -20.27 -0.89 -0.90
CA ALA A 25 -20.96 -1.75 0.05
C ALA A 25 -21.48 -3.00 -0.68
N ASN A 26 -21.27 -4.17 -0.07
CA ASN A 26 -21.89 -5.41 -0.49
C ASN A 26 -23.35 -5.49 0.01
N VAL A 27 -24.02 -6.62 -0.25
CA VAL A 27 -25.41 -6.87 0.17
C VAL A 27 -25.64 -6.82 1.68
N PHE A 28 -24.57 -6.88 2.49
CA PHE A 28 -24.59 -6.80 3.93
C PHE A 28 -24.25 -5.40 4.48
N GLY A 29 -24.07 -4.41 3.59
CA GLY A 29 -23.89 -3.01 3.97
C GLY A 29 -22.45 -2.63 4.36
N TYR A 30 -21.45 -3.49 4.12
CA TYR A 30 -20.05 -3.18 4.34
C TYR A 30 -19.23 -3.36 3.06
N GLY A 31 -18.15 -2.58 2.92
CA GLY A 31 -17.19 -2.75 1.83
C GLY A 31 -15.98 -3.58 2.27
N GLU A 32 -15.41 -4.31 1.33
CA GLU A 32 -14.16 -5.05 1.54
C GLU A 32 -13.00 -4.28 0.92
N LEU A 33 -11.89 -4.19 1.66
CA LEU A 33 -10.68 -3.54 1.17
C LEU A 33 -10.06 -4.39 0.05
N GLN A 34 -9.82 -3.77 -1.10
CA GLN A 34 -9.21 -4.42 -2.26
C GLN A 34 -7.87 -3.76 -2.58
N GLY A 35 -6.96 -4.51 -3.20
CA GLY A 35 -5.61 -4.01 -3.53
C GLY A 35 -5.62 -2.71 -4.35
N ARG A 36 -6.60 -2.55 -5.26
CA ARG A 36 -6.78 -1.32 -6.06
C ARG A 36 -7.10 -0.06 -5.25
N MET A 37 -7.55 -0.21 -4.01
CA MET A 37 -7.88 0.89 -3.10
C MET A 37 -6.68 1.32 -2.25
N ILE A 38 -5.60 0.55 -2.26
CA ILE A 38 -4.47 0.75 -1.35
C ILE A 38 -3.34 1.43 -2.12
N GLU A 39 -2.92 2.57 -1.61
CA GLU A 39 -1.64 3.17 -1.96
C GLU A 39 -0.73 3.07 -0.74
N ALA A 40 0.46 2.51 -0.91
CA ALA A 40 1.44 2.39 0.17
C ALA A 40 2.83 2.75 -0.33
N ARG A 41 3.57 3.50 0.49
CA ARG A 41 4.98 3.82 0.30
C ARG A 41 5.75 3.34 1.52
N VAL A 42 6.82 2.59 1.29
CA VAL A 42 7.69 2.06 2.35
C VAL A 42 9.12 2.43 2.03
N VAL A 43 9.82 3.01 2.99
CA VAL A 43 11.27 3.23 2.92
C VAL A 43 11.95 2.15 3.72
N ILE A 44 12.87 1.44 3.08
CA ILE A 44 13.61 0.31 3.65
C ILE A 44 15.09 0.68 3.65
N ASP A 45 15.74 0.58 4.82
CA ASP A 45 17.19 0.71 4.93
C ASP A 45 17.80 -0.61 5.38
N CYS A 46 18.57 -1.24 4.49
CA CYS A 46 19.24 -2.49 4.77
C CYS A 46 20.72 -2.35 4.49
N GLN A 47 21.52 -2.44 5.55
CA GLN A 47 23.00 -2.39 5.46
C GLN A 47 23.53 -1.10 4.81
N GLY A 48 22.84 0.03 5.01
CA GLY A 48 23.24 1.34 4.47
C GLY A 48 22.75 1.61 3.04
N GLU A 49 22.05 0.66 2.43
CA GLU A 49 21.34 0.87 1.16
C GLU A 49 19.87 1.19 1.46
N THR A 50 19.42 2.36 1.01
CA THR A 50 18.04 2.82 1.19
C THR A 50 17.26 2.65 -0.13
N VAL A 51 16.10 1.97 -0.05
CA VAL A 51 15.20 1.78 -1.19
C VAL A 51 13.80 2.25 -0.82
N THR A 52 13.13 2.93 -1.74
CA THR A 52 11.70 3.22 -1.62
C THR A 52 10.90 2.24 -2.46
N ALA A 53 9.96 1.53 -1.84
CA ALA A 53 8.99 0.70 -2.54
C ALA A 53 7.61 1.36 -2.52
N ARG A 54 6.84 1.17 -3.59
CA ARG A 54 5.46 1.67 -3.70
C ARG A 54 4.53 0.59 -4.23
N LEU A 55 3.36 0.50 -3.60
CA LEU A 55 2.16 -0.17 -4.09
C LEU A 55 1.16 0.91 -4.52
N GLN A 56 0.73 0.89 -5.78
CA GLN A 56 -0.29 1.81 -6.30
C GLN A 56 -1.09 1.13 -7.41
N TYR A 57 -2.37 1.48 -7.53
CA TYR A 57 -3.22 0.99 -8.60
C TYR A 57 -2.87 1.64 -9.94
N ASP A 58 -2.38 0.83 -10.88
CA ASP A 58 -2.16 1.19 -12.27
C ASP A 58 -3.47 1.00 -13.04
N ARG A 59 -4.11 2.12 -13.39
CA ARG A 59 -5.41 2.13 -14.10
C ARG A 59 -5.31 1.62 -15.54
N GLU A 60 -4.16 1.75 -16.19
CA GLU A 60 -3.98 1.29 -17.57
C GLU A 60 -3.88 -0.24 -17.62
N LYS A 61 -3.25 -0.83 -16.60
CA LYS A 61 -3.10 -2.28 -16.46
C LYS A 61 -4.22 -2.95 -15.67
N ASP A 62 -5.12 -2.17 -15.08
CA ASP A 62 -6.13 -2.62 -14.11
C ASP A 62 -5.51 -3.49 -13.00
N TYR A 63 -4.38 -3.02 -12.44
CA TYR A 63 -3.56 -3.85 -11.55
C TYR A 63 -2.93 -3.06 -10.39
N PRO A 64 -3.01 -3.55 -9.14
CA PRO A 64 -2.28 -2.97 -8.01
C PRO A 64 -0.79 -3.30 -8.13
N LEU A 65 -0.02 -2.38 -8.70
CA LEU A 65 1.37 -2.59 -9.09
C LEU A 65 2.32 -2.28 -7.92
N MET A 66 3.28 -3.18 -7.71
CA MET A 66 4.43 -2.96 -6.82
C MET A 66 5.66 -2.57 -7.64
N SER A 67 6.39 -1.55 -7.18
CA SER A 67 7.59 -1.03 -7.86
C SER A 67 8.59 -0.45 -6.86
N LEU A 68 9.86 -0.39 -7.27
CA LEU A 68 10.89 0.39 -6.59
C LEU A 68 11.00 1.77 -7.24
N ILE A 69 11.31 2.80 -6.46
CA ILE A 69 11.46 4.20 -6.89
C ILE A 69 12.89 4.65 -6.63
#